data_AF-A0A4Q1AXE9-F1
#
_entry.id   AF-A0A4Q1AXE9-F1
#
_cell.length_a   1.000
_cell.length_b   1.000
_cell.length_c   1.000
_cell.angle_alpha   90.00
_cell.angle_beta   90.00
_cell.angle_gamma   90.00
#
_symmetry.space_group_name_H-M   'P 1'
#
loop_
_entity.id
_entity.type
_entity.pdbx_description
1 polymer ?
#
loop_
_entity_poly.entity_id
_entity_poly.type
_entity_poly.pdbx_seq_one_letter_code
_entity_poly.pdbx_strand_id
1 'polypeptide(L)'
;MKKISLEKSALVLIEYQNEWLKEGTKLSNMMKDKKQFRNSIDNSKKVLSYATNVCVDSTMREAHDKGYNTTIISDATSSFTKEEQECFFRYIVHHFANEITTKKFLSLKAKVNKKKIVQNFLSI
;
A
#
# COMPACT_ATOMS: atom_id res chain seq x y z
N MET A 1 -1.50 -18.00 25.42
CA MET A 1 -1.44 -17.15 24.20
C MET A 1 0.03 -16.86 23.90
N LYS A 2 0.52 -17.09 22.68
CA LYS A 2 1.92 -16.78 22.33
C LYS A 2 2.14 -15.26 22.40
N LYS A 3 3.23 -14.82 23.02
CA LYS A 3 3.61 -13.41 23.10
C LYS A 3 4.03 -12.95 21.70
N ILE A 4 3.41 -11.89 21.18
CA ILE A 4 3.76 -11.30 19.88
C ILE A 4 5.00 -10.43 20.07
N SER A 5 6.04 -10.69 19.26
CA SER A 5 7.27 -9.89 19.18
C SER A 5 7.11 -8.91 18.04
N LEU A 6 7.08 -7.61 18.34
CA LEU A 6 6.78 -6.56 17.34
C LEU A 6 7.90 -6.48 16.29
N GLU A 7 9.14 -6.70 16.72
CA GLU A 7 10.35 -6.69 15.89
C GLU A 7 10.47 -7.89 14.94
N LYS A 8 9.64 -8.93 15.10
CA LYS A 8 9.62 -10.14 14.26
C LYS A 8 8.23 -10.45 13.68
N SER A 9 7.31 -9.49 13.71
CA SER A 9 5.94 -9.66 13.22
C SER A 9 5.67 -8.71 12.05
N ALA A 10 4.89 -9.19 11.08
CA ALA A 10 4.39 -8.39 9.97
C ALA A 10 2.88 -8.59 9.84
N LEU A 11 2.16 -7.52 9.48
CA LEU A 11 0.76 -7.61 9.07
C LEU A 11 0.70 -7.92 7.56
N VAL A 12 0.07 -9.03 7.20
CA VAL A 12 -0.07 -9.47 5.81
C VAL A 12 -1.53 -9.36 5.39
N LEU A 13 -1.81 -8.53 4.39
CA LEU A 13 -3.14 -8.35 3.80
C LEU A 13 -3.09 -8.83 2.34
N ILE A 14 -3.73 -9.97 2.03
CA ILE A 14 -3.73 -10.58 0.69
C ILE A 14 -5.12 -10.39 0.08
N GLU A 15 -5.18 -9.94 -1.18
CA GLU A 15 -6.44 -9.73 -1.93
C GLU A 15 -7.45 -8.81 -1.22
N TYR A 16 -6.96 -7.91 -0.37
CA TYR A 16 -7.78 -7.17 0.60
C TYR A 16 -8.80 -6.24 -0.06
N GLN A 17 -8.50 -5.64 -1.21
CA GLN A 17 -9.33 -4.57 -1.81
C GLN A 17 -10.44 -5.09 -2.75
N ASN A 18 -10.24 -6.22 -3.45
CA ASN A 18 -11.09 -6.61 -4.59
C ASN A 18 -12.15 -7.65 -4.23
N GLU A 19 -11.76 -8.92 -4.09
CA GLU A 19 -12.71 -10.01 -3.87
C GLU A 19 -13.28 -10.01 -2.44
N TRP A 20 -12.56 -9.45 -1.48
CA TRP A 20 -12.95 -9.56 -0.07
C TRP A 20 -13.85 -8.43 0.41
N LEU A 21 -13.50 -7.16 0.15
CA LEU A 21 -14.21 -6.00 0.69
C LEU A 21 -15.42 -5.54 -0.14
N LYS A 22 -15.41 -5.75 -1.46
CA LYS A 22 -16.50 -5.30 -2.33
C LYS A 22 -17.74 -6.16 -2.12
N GLU A 23 -18.86 -5.54 -1.77
CA GLU A 23 -20.14 -6.24 -1.62
C GLU A 23 -20.57 -6.93 -2.93
N GLY A 24 -21.14 -8.12 -2.80
CA GLY A 24 -21.67 -8.89 -3.94
C GLY A 24 -20.64 -9.73 -4.70
N THR A 25 -19.37 -9.69 -4.31
CA THR A 25 -18.31 -10.58 -4.83
C THR A 25 -18.40 -12.00 -4.27
N LYS A 26 -17.69 -12.95 -4.90
CA LYS A 26 -17.72 -14.36 -4.50
C LYS A 26 -17.24 -14.53 -3.06
N LEU A 27 -16.09 -13.96 -2.69
CA LEU A 27 -15.56 -14.12 -1.33
C LEU A 27 -16.37 -13.33 -0.28
N SER A 28 -16.83 -12.12 -0.56
CA SER A 28 -17.68 -11.37 0.39
C SER A 28 -19.02 -12.08 0.69
N ASN A 29 -19.60 -12.74 -0.32
CA ASN A 29 -20.82 -13.53 -0.18
C ASN A 29 -20.61 -14.82 0.62
N MET A 30 -19.40 -15.38 0.58
CA MET A 30 -19.04 -16.56 1.37
C MET A 30 -18.85 -16.28 2.86
N MET A 31 -18.71 -15.00 3.28
CA MET A 31 -18.62 -14.63 4.69
C MET A 31 -19.96 -14.78 5.40
N LYS A 32 -20.10 -15.82 6.23
CA LYS A 32 -21.33 -16.15 6.96
C LYS A 32 -21.53 -15.26 8.19
N ASP A 33 -20.47 -14.99 8.96
CA ASP A 33 -20.52 -14.09 10.10
C ASP A 33 -20.28 -12.64 9.66
N LYS A 34 -21.37 -11.92 9.41
CA LYS A 34 -21.31 -10.52 8.99
C LYS A 34 -20.81 -9.57 10.09
N LYS A 35 -20.95 -9.93 11.37
CA LYS A 35 -20.47 -9.08 12.48
C LYS A 35 -18.96 -9.18 12.62
N GLN A 36 -18.42 -10.41 12.60
CA GLN A 36 -16.97 -10.64 12.58
C GLN A 36 -16.33 -9.97 11.36
N PHE A 37 -16.94 -10.13 10.18
CA PHE A 37 -16.45 -9.50 8.95
C PHE A 37 -16.38 -7.97 9.08
N ARG A 38 -17.46 -7.30 9.50
CA ARG A 38 -17.44 -5.84 9.73
C ARG A 38 -16.38 -5.40 10.74
N ASN A 39 -16.27 -6.11 11.86
CA ASN A 39 -15.25 -5.80 12.88
C ASN A 39 -13.83 -5.91 12.32
N SER A 40 -13.57 -6.88 11.44
CA SER A 40 -12.25 -7.04 10.80
C SER A 40 -11.89 -5.89 9.86
N ILE A 41 -12.88 -5.34 9.15
CA ILE A 41 -12.71 -4.16 8.29
C ILE A 41 -12.37 -2.93 9.14
N ASP A 42 -13.12 -2.69 10.21
CA ASP A 42 -12.90 -1.54 11.10
C ASP A 42 -11.52 -1.59 11.78
N ASN A 43 -11.10 -2.76 12.23
CA ASN A 43 -9.77 -2.95 12.82
C ASN A 43 -8.66 -2.72 11.80
N SER A 44 -8.85 -3.17 10.56
CA SER A 44 -7.85 -2.97 9.50
C SER A 44 -7.76 -1.50 9.08
N LYS A 45 -8.89 -0.78 9.02
CA LYS A 45 -8.90 0.68 8.81
C LYS A 45 -8.08 1.39 9.88
N LYS A 46 -8.26 1.03 11.15
CA LYS A 46 -7.48 1.59 12.27
C LYS A 46 -5.98 1.34 12.09
N VAL A 47 -5.58 0.11 11.75
CA VAL A 47 -4.16 -0.22 11.59
C VAL A 47 -3.56 0.47 10.35
N LEU A 48 -4.30 0.54 9.24
CA LEU A 48 -3.86 1.21 8.01
C LEU A 48 -3.81 2.73 8.15
N SER A 49 -4.70 3.35 8.95
CA SER A 49 -4.67 4.79 9.20
C SER A 49 -3.42 5.24 9.97
N TYR A 50 -2.80 4.36 10.77
CA TYR A 50 -1.50 4.65 11.39
C TYR A 50 -0.34 4.76 10.38
N ALA A 51 -0.52 4.31 9.12
CA ALA A 51 0.59 4.02 8.23
C ALA A 51 1.01 5.15 7.26
N THR A 52 0.24 6.21 7.03
CA THR A 52 0.57 7.14 5.92
C THR A 52 1.61 8.20 6.28
N ASN A 53 1.25 9.18 7.11
CA ASN A 53 2.15 10.27 7.50
C ASN A 53 3.29 9.84 8.43
N VAL A 54 3.30 8.58 8.89
CA VAL A 54 4.43 8.00 9.67
C VAL A 54 5.18 6.97 8.85
N CYS A 55 4.54 5.88 8.43
CA CYS A 55 5.25 4.78 7.77
C CYS A 55 5.57 5.08 6.30
N VAL A 56 4.67 5.71 5.54
CA VAL A 56 4.94 6.08 4.14
C VAL A 56 5.99 7.18 4.08
N ASP A 57 5.93 8.21 4.94
CA ASP A 57 6.95 9.27 4.97
C ASP A 57 8.33 8.73 5.33
N SER A 58 8.46 7.99 6.44
CA SER A 58 9.75 7.43 6.89
C SER A 58 10.34 6.45 5.87
N THR A 59 9.53 5.57 5.29
CA THR A 59 10.00 4.61 4.26
C THR A 59 10.40 5.34 2.98
N MET A 60 9.64 6.37 2.57
CA MET A 60 9.93 7.17 1.39
C MET A 60 11.29 7.87 1.51
N ARG A 61 11.56 8.49 2.67
CA ARG A 61 12.83 9.17 2.95
C ARG A 61 14.01 8.20 2.96
N GLU A 62 13.88 7.06 3.66
CA GLU A 62 14.92 6.03 3.69
C GLU A 62 15.21 5.48 2.27
N ALA A 63 14.17 5.29 1.45
CA ALA A 63 14.33 4.86 0.06
C ALA A 63 15.03 5.92 -0.79
N HIS A 64 14.66 7.19 -0.64
CA HIS A 64 15.33 8.31 -1.29
C HIS A 64 16.83 8.37 -0.91
N ASP A 65 17.15 8.28 0.37
CA ASP A 65 18.53 8.36 0.88
C ASP A 65 19.40 7.20 0.39
N LYS A 66 18.78 6.04 0.10
CA LYS A 66 19.44 4.89 -0.55
C LYS A 66 19.52 5.00 -2.09
N GLY A 67 19.06 6.10 -2.67
CA GLY A 67 19.11 6.36 -4.11
C GLY A 67 18.01 5.69 -4.93
N TYR A 68 16.94 5.18 -4.30
CA TYR A 68 15.80 4.64 -5.03
C TYR A 68 14.94 5.77 -5.61
N ASN A 69 14.43 5.57 -6.83
CA ASN A 69 13.47 6.48 -7.43
C ASN A 69 12.06 6.20 -6.89
N THR A 70 11.73 6.81 -5.76
CA THR A 70 10.48 6.59 -5.03
C THR A 70 9.29 7.26 -5.71
N THR A 71 8.15 6.59 -5.73
CA THR A 71 6.88 7.12 -6.23
C THR A 71 5.74 6.73 -5.29
N ILE A 72 4.95 7.69 -4.85
CA ILE A 72 3.80 7.51 -3.97
C ILE A 72 2.52 7.57 -4.78
N ILE A 73 1.59 6.65 -4.52
CA ILE A 73 0.27 6.62 -5.14
C ILE A 73 -0.72 7.34 -4.19
N SER A 74 -1.05 8.61 -4.49
CA SER A 74 -1.70 9.51 -3.54
C SER A 74 -3.14 9.14 -3.17
N ASP A 75 -3.86 8.47 -4.07
CA ASP A 75 -5.21 7.93 -3.84
C ASP A 75 -5.19 6.49 -3.27
N ALA A 76 -4.01 5.95 -2.96
CA ALA A 76 -3.83 4.63 -2.34
C ALA A 76 -3.21 4.71 -0.93
N THR A 77 -3.19 5.89 -0.32
CA THR A 77 -2.77 6.12 1.07
C THR A 77 -3.78 6.99 1.83
N SER A 78 -3.74 7.01 3.16
CA SER A 78 -4.66 7.80 4.01
C SER A 78 -4.08 8.18 5.37
N SER A 79 -4.21 9.44 5.77
CA SER A 79 -3.79 9.99 7.08
C SER A 79 -4.96 10.07 8.08
N PHE A 80 -4.72 10.49 9.34
CA PHE A 80 -5.78 10.58 10.35
C PHE A 80 -6.80 11.68 10.04
N THR A 81 -6.34 12.79 9.46
CA THR A 81 -7.18 13.90 9.04
C THR A 81 -6.93 14.23 7.57
N LYS A 82 -7.89 14.92 6.95
CA LYS A 82 -7.75 15.41 5.59
C LYS A 82 -6.61 16.42 5.51
N GLU A 83 -6.48 17.26 6.53
CA GLU A 83 -5.45 18.28 6.65
C GLU A 83 -4.03 17.66 6.71
N GLU A 84 -3.86 16.57 7.46
CA GLU A 84 -2.58 15.85 7.51
C GLU A 84 -2.21 15.22 6.16
N GLN A 85 -3.18 14.58 5.49
CA GLN A 85 -2.99 14.02 4.16
C GLN A 85 -2.56 15.11 3.18
N GLU A 86 -3.28 16.23 3.14
CA GLU A 86 -2.98 17.36 2.27
C GLU A 86 -1.62 17.98 2.58
N CYS A 87 -1.25 18.10 3.85
CA CYS A 87 0.06 18.62 4.27
C CYS A 87 1.20 17.74 3.74
N PHE A 88 1.08 16.41 3.88
CA PHE A 88 2.09 15.46 3.41
C PHE A 88 2.34 15.59 1.90
N PHE A 89 1.28 15.56 1.08
CA PHE A 89 1.45 15.68 -0.37
C PHE A 89 1.91 17.08 -0.81
N ARG A 90 1.40 18.14 -0.15
CA ARG A 90 1.73 19.51 -0.51
C ARG A 90 3.17 19.88 -0.18
N TYR A 91 3.67 19.49 0.99
CA TYR A 91 4.93 20.02 1.52
C TYR A 91 6.05 18.99 1.60
N ILE A 92 5.75 17.69 1.62
CA ILE A 92 6.77 16.67 1.88
C ILE A 92 7.11 15.88 0.62
N VAL A 93 6.10 15.31 -0.06
CA VAL A 93 6.32 14.31 -1.13
C VAL A 93 7.25 14.84 -2.23
N HIS A 94 7.04 16.06 -2.71
CA HIS A 94 7.82 16.63 -3.82
C HIS A 94 9.33 16.80 -3.54
N HIS A 95 9.77 16.70 -2.28
CA HIS A 95 11.19 16.74 -1.93
C HIS A 95 11.88 15.37 -2.04
N PHE A 96 11.13 14.27 -1.91
CA PHE A 96 11.72 12.92 -1.73
C PHE A 96 11.17 11.88 -2.72
N ALA A 97 10.05 12.14 -3.38
CA ALA A 97 9.41 11.19 -4.27
C ALA A 97 8.54 11.87 -5.33
N ASN A 98 8.14 11.07 -6.33
CA ASN A 98 7.09 11.46 -7.27
C ASN A 98 5.71 11.17 -6.68
N GLU A 99 4.71 11.97 -7.06
CA GLU A 99 3.31 11.71 -6.75
C GLU A 99 2.56 11.28 -8.02
N ILE A 100 1.79 10.20 -7.94
CA ILE A 100 0.87 9.77 -9.01
C ILE A 100 -0.45 9.28 -8.42
N THR A 101 -1.50 9.18 -9.25
CA THR A 101 -2.74 8.49 -8.89
C THR A 101 -2.74 7.05 -9.37
N THR A 102 -3.63 6.22 -8.81
CA THR A 102 -3.84 4.83 -9.21
C THR A 102 -4.22 4.76 -10.69
N LYS A 103 -5.05 5.69 -11.17
CA LYS A 103 -5.39 5.81 -12.60
C LYS A 103 -4.15 6.05 -13.46
N LYS A 104 -3.27 6.97 -13.05
CA LYS A 104 -2.02 7.24 -13.77
C LYS A 104 -1.11 6.03 -13.74
N PHE A 105 -0.95 5.39 -12.59
CA PHE A 105 -0.15 4.18 -12.41
C PHE A 105 -0.61 3.06 -13.36
N LEU A 106 -1.91 2.76 -13.40
CA LEU A 106 -2.48 1.73 -14.28
C LEU A 106 -2.33 2.08 -15.78
N SER A 107 -2.25 3.36 -16.11
CA SER A 107 -1.99 3.82 -17.49
C SER A 107 -0.52 3.70 -17.92
N LEU A 108 0.41 3.51 -16.96
CA LEU A 108 1.82 3.34 -17.27
C LEU A 108 2.01 2.00 -18.00
N LYS A 109 2.16 2.06 -19.31
CA LYS A 109 2.61 0.91 -20.09
C LYS A 109 4.09 0.70 -19.80
N ALA A 110 4.42 -0.38 -19.11
CA ALA A 110 5.79 -0.79 -18.97
C ALA A 110 6.30 -1.14 -20.40
N LYS A 111 7.17 -0.30 -20.98
CA LYS A 111 7.96 -0.67 -22.17
C LYS A 111 9.03 -1.66 -21.74
N VAL A 112 8.58 -2.86 -21.37
CA VAL A 112 9.45 -3.94 -20.97
C VAL A 112 9.95 -4.60 -22.24
N ASN A 113 11.25 -4.46 -22.51
CA ASN A 113 11.89 -5.30 -23.49
C ASN A 113 11.97 -6.72 -22.92
N LYS A 114 10.93 -7.53 -23.19
CA LYS A 114 10.78 -8.89 -22.66
C LYS A 114 12.02 -9.77 -22.93
N LYS A 115 12.73 -9.54 -24.04
CA LYS A 115 13.99 -10.25 -24.36
C LYS A 115 15.12 -9.98 -23.35
N LYS A 116 15.19 -8.76 -22.80
CA LYS A 116 16.27 -8.35 -21.88
C LYS A 116 16.07 -8.91 -20.46
N ILE A 117 14.82 -9.11 -20.03
CA ILE A 117 14.51 -9.72 -18.73
C ILE A 117 14.90 -11.21 -18.72
N VAL A 118 14.59 -11.93 -19.79
CA VAL A 118 14.85 -13.38 -19.87
C VAL A 118 16.34 -13.69 -20.05
N GLN A 119 17.10 -12.83 -20.73
CA GLN A 119 18.56 -13.03 -20.90
C GLN A 119 19.32 -13.07 -19.58
N ASN A 120 18.91 -12.30 -18.57
CA ASN A 120 19.55 -12.32 -17.24
C ASN A 120 19.04 -13.47 -16.34
N PHE A 121 18.01 -14.20 -16.76
CA PHE A 121 17.45 -15.32 -16.00
C PHE A 121 18.03 -16.68 -16.45
N LEU A 122 18.66 -16.73 -17.62
CA LEU A 122 19.26 -17.93 -18.23
C LEU A 122 20.79 -17.86 -18.34
N SER A 123 21.43 -16.88 -17.70
CA SER A 123 22.89 -16.69 -17.70
C SER A 123 23.56 -17.11 -16.38
N ILE A 124 22.92 -18.00 -15.62
CA ILE A 124 23.55 -18.79 -14.56
C ILE A 124 23.70 -20.23 -15.08
#